data_AF-A0A960K4L7-F1
#
_entry.id   AF-A0A960K4L7-F1
#
_cell.length_a   1.000
_cell.length_b   1.000
_cell.length_c   1.000
_cell.angle_alpha   90.00
_cell.angle_beta   90.00
_cell.angle_gamma   90.00
#
_symmetry.space_group_name_H-M   'P 1'
#
loop_
_entity.id
_entity.type
_entity.pdbx_description
1 polymer ?
#
loop_
_entity_poly.entity_id
_entity_poly.type
_entity_poly.pdbx_seq_one_letter_code
_entity_poly.pdbx_strand_id
1 'polypeptide(L)'
;MKRDRRWTLKPLSFLLALALGAPGGGSAQEVTLPLERYDQLRAKAFAEAPEPPPPAVPVAFEEAMLEVEVGEARALVRQRLTLSVRGEAWQTLSLPALGTFVSAQLGDLEGVVRPGSPWALHLTGEGRHQLVLESVVPVEEDTAAVRPTWHMELELPRAAAVRTEIVAAAGIDELEASAGALVVQQGKNRWSLVAEPGEVVALTLLGAAAAPERSDRPLAFEASVATAQEVRRTATRADAWITLRIRQGSLESVEIPLPEHLELVDVAGESLGGWEVEEGRAKIQPRRPMTGEWEVRLSFAGPPVTTFSDLVLAPDGAASVRYFAKARVRGDGLLSLASPGSGRWAEARQEARLPLAFRETEGRTSAVADPGNPPRWEVSWADGAEVLAAQVDLLTVEVLVGESGRAFYQLWAEVRSSGAAALDVEAPAAFELTASHRDGVELTPGRQGTSLRLPLRRADTPQIVYLAGFLPLPLPAGGGRFEVPLPSFSAPVAEV
;
A
#
# COMPACT_ATOMS: atom_id res chain seq x y z
N MET A 1 -22.55 42.19 32.58
CA MET A 1 -23.18 41.95 31.26
C MET A 1 -22.64 40.66 30.68
N LYS A 2 -23.41 39.58 30.82
CA LYS A 2 -23.20 38.26 30.21
C LYS A 2 -24.58 37.76 29.82
N ARG A 3 -24.77 37.29 28.60
CA ARG A 3 -25.96 36.49 28.25
C ARG A 3 -25.57 35.38 27.30
N ASP A 4 -25.64 34.18 27.86
CA ASP A 4 -25.57 32.88 27.21
C ASP A 4 -26.89 32.52 26.52
N ARG A 5 -26.76 31.68 25.49
CA ARG A 5 -27.82 30.99 24.74
C ARG A 5 -28.48 29.90 25.58
N ARG A 6 -29.79 29.69 25.41
CA ARG A 6 -30.45 28.36 25.45
C ARG A 6 -31.65 28.31 24.51
N TRP A 7 -31.79 27.18 23.83
CA TRP A 7 -32.87 26.78 22.93
C TRP A 7 -33.99 26.10 23.72
N THR A 8 -35.25 26.23 23.28
CA THR A 8 -36.39 25.45 23.77
C THR A 8 -37.22 24.92 22.61
N LEU A 9 -37.52 23.61 22.66
CA LEU A 9 -38.47 22.87 21.82
C LEU A 9 -39.90 23.01 22.39
N LYS A 10 -40.91 22.98 21.52
CA LYS A 10 -42.31 22.69 21.87
C LYS A 10 -42.90 21.64 20.91
N PRO A 11 -43.70 20.67 21.41
CA PRO A 11 -44.43 19.70 20.60
C PRO A 11 -45.87 20.14 20.31
N LEU A 12 -46.49 19.61 19.25
CA LEU A 12 -47.94 19.66 19.05
C LEU A 12 -48.47 18.30 18.58
N SER A 13 -49.43 17.78 19.33
CA SER A 13 -50.14 16.52 19.12
C SER A 13 -51.35 16.72 18.20
N PHE A 14 -51.71 15.73 17.39
CA PHE A 14 -53.09 15.53 16.93
C PHE A 14 -53.43 14.04 16.86
N LEU A 15 -54.53 13.69 17.53
CA LEU A 15 -55.17 12.37 17.60
C LEU A 15 -56.38 12.38 16.67
N LEU A 16 -56.57 11.31 15.88
CA LEU A 16 -57.90 10.93 15.42
C LEU A 16 -57.98 9.40 15.33
N ALA A 17 -58.94 8.83 16.05
CA ALA A 17 -59.31 7.42 16.03
C ALA A 17 -60.75 7.31 15.53
N LEU A 18 -61.03 6.35 14.64
CA LEU A 18 -62.35 5.72 14.54
C LEU A 18 -62.23 4.39 13.80
N ALA A 19 -62.86 3.37 14.38
CA ALA A 19 -62.84 1.98 13.98
C ALA A 19 -64.23 1.51 13.51
N LEU A 20 -64.23 0.33 12.88
CA LEU A 20 -65.31 -0.68 12.74
C LEU A 20 -66.14 -0.70 11.44
N GLY A 21 -66.23 -1.90 10.85
CA GLY A 21 -67.45 -2.39 10.20
C GLY A 21 -67.32 -3.20 8.90
N ALA A 22 -67.17 -4.52 9.04
CA ALA A 22 -67.46 -5.69 8.15
C ALA A 22 -67.98 -5.57 6.68
N PRO A 23 -67.71 -6.60 5.83
CA PRO A 23 -68.18 -6.67 4.44
C PRO A 23 -69.62 -7.22 4.36
N GLY A 24 -70.52 -6.48 3.69
CA GLY A 24 -71.90 -6.90 3.42
C GLY A 24 -72.21 -6.85 1.92
N GLY A 25 -72.86 -7.90 1.41
CA GLY A 25 -73.05 -8.20 -0.01
C GLY A 25 -73.74 -7.13 -0.85
N GLY A 26 -73.38 -7.11 -2.14
CA GLY A 26 -73.99 -6.27 -3.17
C GLY A 26 -75.42 -6.69 -3.47
N SER A 27 -76.39 -5.97 -2.90
CA SER A 27 -77.69 -5.80 -3.53
C SER A 27 -77.54 -4.78 -4.65
N ALA A 28 -77.98 -5.12 -5.87
CA ALA A 28 -78.11 -4.16 -6.96
C ALA A 28 -79.01 -3.00 -6.49
N GLN A 29 -78.40 -1.86 -6.19
CA GLN A 29 -79.14 -0.63 -5.88
C GLN A 29 -79.60 -0.02 -7.19
N GLU A 30 -80.90 0.03 -7.42
CA GLU A 30 -81.48 0.86 -8.48
C GLU A 30 -81.29 2.33 -8.10
N VAL A 31 -80.43 3.02 -8.85
CA VAL A 31 -80.21 4.47 -8.71
C VAL A 31 -80.96 5.15 -9.83
N THR A 32 -82.05 5.86 -9.50
CA THR A 32 -82.80 6.66 -10.46
C THR A 32 -82.05 7.96 -10.73
N LEU A 33 -81.37 8.03 -11.87
CA LEU A 33 -80.65 9.23 -12.32
C LEU A 33 -81.56 10.10 -13.20
N PRO A 34 -81.55 11.44 -13.02
CA PRO A 34 -82.14 12.35 -13.98
C PRO A 34 -81.54 12.13 -15.36
N LEU A 35 -82.38 12.09 -16.41
CA LEU A 35 -81.97 11.75 -17.78
C LEU A 35 -80.77 12.57 -18.26
N GLU A 36 -80.75 13.86 -17.94
CA GLU A 36 -79.67 14.77 -18.30
C GLU A 36 -78.32 14.39 -17.66
N ARG A 37 -78.36 13.86 -16.43
CA ARG A 37 -77.18 13.36 -15.72
C ARG A 37 -76.74 12.00 -16.24
N TYR A 38 -77.71 11.15 -16.64
CA TYR A 38 -77.44 9.89 -17.33
C TYR A 38 -76.76 10.15 -18.68
N ASP A 39 -77.24 11.09 -19.48
CA ASP A 39 -76.65 11.42 -20.79
C ASP A 39 -75.26 12.05 -20.64
N GLN A 40 -75.04 12.89 -19.62
CA GLN A 40 -73.69 13.41 -19.32
C GLN A 40 -72.71 12.30 -18.90
N LEU A 41 -73.16 11.33 -18.10
CA LEU A 41 -72.33 10.21 -17.69
C LEU A 41 -72.10 9.23 -18.84
N ARG A 42 -73.11 9.00 -19.67
CA ARG A 42 -73.02 8.19 -20.89
C ARG A 42 -72.06 8.83 -21.90
N ALA A 43 -72.16 10.14 -22.13
CA ALA A 43 -71.25 10.87 -23.01
C ALA A 43 -69.80 10.86 -22.47
N LYS A 44 -69.61 10.87 -21.14
CA LYS A 44 -68.27 10.70 -20.54
C LYS A 44 -67.75 9.27 -20.58
N ALA A 45 -68.62 8.28 -20.40
CA ALA A 45 -68.25 6.87 -20.38
C ALA A 45 -68.02 6.29 -21.79
N PHE A 46 -68.69 6.84 -22.79
CA PHE A 46 -68.55 6.50 -24.21
C PHE A 46 -67.92 7.64 -25.01
N ALA A 47 -67.16 8.52 -24.38
CA ALA A 47 -66.30 9.45 -25.09
C ALA A 47 -65.31 8.59 -25.90
N GLU A 48 -65.46 8.62 -27.22
CA GLU A 48 -64.59 7.92 -28.16
C GLU A 48 -63.16 8.34 -27.84
N ALA A 49 -62.33 7.36 -27.44
CA ALA A 49 -60.98 7.64 -27.00
C ALA A 49 -60.27 8.40 -28.14
N PRO A 50 -59.68 9.58 -27.88
CA PRO A 50 -58.92 10.27 -28.91
C PRO A 50 -57.90 9.29 -29.46
N GLU A 51 -57.91 9.12 -30.78
CA GLU A 51 -57.01 8.21 -31.48
C GLU A 51 -55.59 8.50 -30.98
N PRO A 52 -54.88 7.49 -30.41
CA PRO A 52 -53.58 7.74 -29.81
C PRO A 52 -52.70 8.38 -30.89
N PRO A 53 -52.00 9.48 -30.58
CA PRO A 53 -51.13 10.11 -31.56
C PRO A 53 -50.17 9.05 -32.11
N PRO A 54 -49.92 9.02 -33.44
CA PRO A 54 -49.03 8.04 -34.02
C PRO A 54 -47.70 8.05 -33.26
N PRO A 55 -47.09 6.87 -33.00
CA PRO A 55 -45.87 6.78 -32.22
C PRO A 55 -44.81 7.71 -32.83
N ALA A 56 -44.16 8.50 -31.98
CA ALA A 56 -43.26 9.57 -32.41
C ALA A 56 -42.03 9.09 -33.21
N VAL A 57 -41.79 7.77 -33.26
CA VAL A 57 -40.68 7.17 -33.99
C VAL A 57 -41.19 5.98 -34.83
N PRO A 58 -41.11 6.05 -36.17
CA PRO A 58 -41.61 5.00 -37.08
C PRO A 58 -40.72 3.76 -37.10
N VAL A 59 -39.50 3.81 -36.54
CA VAL A 59 -38.60 2.66 -36.41
C VAL A 59 -37.86 2.69 -35.08
N ALA A 60 -37.74 1.55 -34.40
CA ALA A 60 -36.97 1.44 -33.17
C ALA A 60 -36.00 0.25 -33.23
N PHE A 61 -34.76 0.46 -32.77
CA PHE A 61 -33.82 -0.64 -32.52
C PHE A 61 -34.14 -1.28 -31.17
N GLU A 62 -34.52 -2.55 -31.19
CA GLU A 62 -34.84 -3.31 -29.98
C GLU A 62 -33.57 -3.86 -29.32
N GLU A 63 -32.69 -4.46 -30.12
CA GLU A 63 -31.48 -5.11 -29.63
C GLU A 63 -30.35 -4.95 -30.63
N ALA A 64 -29.13 -4.76 -30.13
CA ALA A 64 -27.92 -4.75 -30.92
C ALA A 64 -26.87 -5.67 -30.29
N MET A 65 -26.39 -6.64 -31.07
CA MET A 65 -25.27 -7.49 -30.69
C MET A 65 -24.08 -7.19 -31.59
N LEU A 66 -22.96 -6.78 -30.99
CA LEU A 66 -21.74 -6.42 -31.68
C LEU A 66 -20.70 -7.52 -31.43
N GLU A 67 -20.12 -8.04 -32.50
CA GLU A 67 -18.93 -8.90 -32.47
C GLU A 67 -17.75 -8.08 -33.02
N VAL A 68 -16.76 -7.82 -32.19
CA VAL A 68 -15.59 -7.00 -32.53
C VAL A 68 -14.36 -7.90 -32.57
N GLU A 69 -13.76 -8.06 -33.74
CA GLU A 69 -12.50 -8.77 -33.94
C GLU A 69 -11.38 -7.74 -34.13
N VAL A 70 -10.55 -7.55 -33.11
CA VAL A 70 -9.46 -6.56 -33.09
C VAL A 70 -8.18 -7.17 -33.66
N GLY A 71 -7.71 -6.62 -34.78
CA GLY A 71 -6.40 -6.91 -35.37
C GLY A 71 -5.39 -5.79 -35.12
N GLU A 72 -4.21 -5.90 -35.72
CA GLU A 72 -3.05 -5.00 -35.46
C GLU A 72 -3.32 -3.53 -35.81
N ALA A 73 -3.94 -3.25 -36.96
CA ALA A 73 -4.20 -1.88 -37.45
C ALA A 73 -5.69 -1.57 -37.66
N ARG A 74 -6.56 -2.57 -37.48
CA ARG A 74 -7.99 -2.44 -37.75
C ARG A 74 -8.80 -3.45 -36.95
N ALA A 75 -10.01 -3.06 -36.56
CA ALA A 75 -11.01 -3.93 -35.95
C ALA A 75 -12.16 -4.16 -36.92
N LEU A 76 -12.57 -5.41 -37.09
CA LEU A 76 -13.79 -5.78 -37.82
C LEU A 76 -14.96 -5.80 -36.83
N VAL A 77 -15.99 -5.02 -37.10
CA VAL A 77 -17.19 -4.93 -36.27
C VAL A 77 -18.35 -5.52 -37.05
N ARG A 78 -18.92 -6.64 -36.57
CA ARG A 78 -20.18 -7.19 -37.07
C ARG A 78 -21.31 -6.84 -36.12
N GLN A 79 -22.34 -6.17 -36.61
CA GLN A 79 -23.49 -5.78 -35.82
C GLN A 79 -24.71 -6.56 -36.28
N ARG A 80 -25.34 -7.30 -35.36
CA ARG A 80 -26.67 -7.88 -35.57
C ARG A 80 -27.69 -6.99 -34.88
N LEU A 81 -28.48 -6.26 -35.69
CA LEU A 81 -29.49 -5.33 -35.19
C LEU A 81 -30.88 -5.93 -35.38
N THR A 82 -31.67 -5.91 -34.30
CA THR A 82 -33.09 -6.22 -34.34
C THR A 82 -33.87 -4.91 -34.29
N LEU A 83 -34.73 -4.67 -35.27
CA LEU A 83 -35.51 -3.44 -35.37
C LEU A 83 -36.98 -3.72 -35.63
N SER A 84 -37.85 -2.84 -35.13
CA SER A 84 -39.27 -2.84 -35.43
C SER A 84 -39.64 -1.60 -36.24
N VAL A 85 -40.19 -1.82 -37.44
CA VAL A 85 -40.70 -0.79 -38.35
C VAL A 85 -42.21 -0.73 -38.20
N ARG A 86 -42.74 0.48 -37.95
CA ARG A 86 -44.17 0.74 -37.81
C ARG A 86 -44.62 1.60 -38.99
N GLY A 87 -44.95 0.93 -40.10
CA GLY A 87 -45.49 1.52 -41.31
C GLY A 87 -44.78 1.08 -42.59
N GLU A 88 -45.48 1.18 -43.71
CA GLU A 88 -45.01 0.73 -45.04
C GLU A 88 -44.27 1.82 -45.84
N ALA A 89 -44.14 3.04 -45.27
CA ALA A 89 -43.44 4.14 -45.91
C ALA A 89 -41.92 4.01 -45.75
N TRP A 90 -41.17 4.45 -46.76
CA TRP A 90 -39.71 4.53 -46.69
C TRP A 90 -39.23 5.36 -45.49
N GLN A 91 -38.40 4.74 -44.66
CA GLN A 91 -37.79 5.35 -43.49
C GLN A 91 -36.29 5.57 -43.73
N THR A 92 -35.73 6.59 -43.09
CA THR A 92 -34.28 6.86 -43.12
C THR A 92 -33.75 6.82 -41.70
N LEU A 93 -32.77 5.95 -41.45
CA LEU A 93 -32.11 5.82 -40.17
C LEU A 93 -30.65 6.23 -40.28
N SER A 94 -30.20 7.01 -39.31
CA SER A 94 -28.77 7.28 -39.12
C SER A 94 -28.12 6.04 -38.51
N LEU A 95 -27.11 5.50 -39.17
CA LEU A 95 -26.26 4.46 -38.61
C LEU A 95 -25.13 5.12 -37.81
N PRO A 96 -24.68 4.50 -36.69
CA PRO A 96 -23.52 4.99 -35.94
C PRO A 96 -22.25 4.98 -36.81
N ALA A 97 -21.36 5.94 -36.59
CA ALA A 97 -20.13 6.13 -37.36
C ALA A 97 -19.04 5.13 -36.93
N LEU A 98 -19.27 3.85 -37.22
CA LEU A 98 -18.38 2.74 -36.86
C LEU A 98 -17.28 2.52 -37.92
N GLY A 99 -16.55 3.59 -38.24
CA GLY A 99 -15.50 3.57 -39.24
C GLY A 99 -16.02 3.43 -40.68
N THR A 100 -15.34 2.60 -41.48
CA THR A 100 -15.69 2.40 -42.90
C THR A 100 -16.64 1.22 -43.05
N PHE A 101 -17.82 1.48 -43.60
CA PHE A 101 -18.84 0.45 -43.86
C PHE A 101 -18.41 -0.50 -44.99
N VAL A 102 -18.52 -1.81 -44.78
CA VAL A 102 -18.07 -2.85 -45.73
C VAL A 102 -19.25 -3.56 -46.38
N SER A 103 -20.21 -4.03 -45.58
CA SER A 103 -21.32 -4.84 -46.10
C SER A 103 -22.60 -4.68 -45.27
N ALA A 104 -23.76 -4.80 -45.93
CA ALA A 104 -25.07 -4.80 -45.31
C ALA A 104 -25.84 -6.04 -45.76
N GLN A 105 -26.37 -6.81 -44.83
CA GLN A 105 -27.32 -7.89 -45.09
C GLN A 105 -28.65 -7.52 -44.43
N LEU A 106 -29.64 -7.14 -45.24
CA LEU A 106 -30.93 -6.66 -44.75
C LEU A 106 -31.95 -7.78 -44.50
N GLY A 107 -31.59 -9.04 -44.75
CA GLY A 107 -32.49 -10.17 -44.56
C GLY A 107 -33.70 -10.11 -45.50
N ASP A 108 -34.89 -10.03 -44.92
CA ASP A 108 -36.20 -9.94 -45.59
C ASP A 108 -36.67 -8.50 -45.83
N LEU A 109 -35.90 -7.50 -45.39
CA LEU A 109 -36.23 -6.09 -45.45
C LEU A 109 -35.75 -5.46 -46.77
N GLU A 110 -36.62 -4.69 -47.42
CA GLU A 110 -36.24 -3.91 -48.60
C GLU A 110 -35.51 -2.63 -48.18
N GLY A 111 -34.28 -2.44 -48.63
CA GLY A 111 -33.53 -1.24 -48.27
C GLY A 111 -32.17 -1.08 -48.95
N VAL A 112 -31.54 0.05 -48.66
CA VAL A 112 -30.20 0.37 -49.15
C VAL A 112 -29.44 1.20 -48.11
N VAL A 113 -28.18 0.82 -47.87
CA VAL A 113 -27.24 1.63 -47.09
C VAL A 113 -26.56 2.61 -48.04
N ARG A 114 -26.67 3.91 -47.77
CA ARG A 114 -26.06 4.97 -48.56
C ARG A 114 -24.90 5.62 -47.81
N PRO A 115 -23.78 5.88 -48.51
CA PRO A 115 -22.68 6.64 -47.93
C PRO A 115 -23.13 8.06 -47.56
N GLY A 116 -22.72 8.49 -46.37
CA GLY A 116 -22.99 9.81 -45.81
C GLY A 116 -22.11 10.04 -44.57
N SER A 117 -22.15 11.24 -44.01
CA SER A 117 -21.55 11.54 -42.70
C SER A 117 -22.65 12.08 -41.79
N PRO A 118 -23.33 11.22 -41.01
CA PRO A 118 -23.18 9.75 -40.87
C PRO A 118 -23.81 8.93 -42.01
N TRP A 119 -23.54 7.61 -42.04
CA TRP A 119 -24.15 6.67 -42.98
C TRP A 119 -25.68 6.59 -42.78
N ALA A 120 -26.43 6.43 -43.88
CA ALA A 120 -27.89 6.37 -43.84
C ALA A 120 -28.40 5.02 -44.33
N LEU A 121 -29.24 4.36 -43.53
CA LEU A 121 -30.02 3.19 -43.94
C LEU A 121 -31.41 3.64 -44.37
N HIS A 122 -31.73 3.46 -45.64
CA HIS A 122 -33.09 3.64 -46.16
C HIS A 122 -33.78 2.28 -46.21
N LEU A 123 -34.94 2.16 -45.59
CA LEU A 123 -35.66 0.88 -45.51
C LEU A 123 -37.18 1.04 -45.64
N THR A 124 -37.83 -0.06 -46.04
CA THR A 124 -39.29 -0.25 -45.96
C THR A 124 -39.61 -1.72 -45.64
N GLY A 125 -40.81 -1.96 -45.10
CA GLY A 125 -41.27 -3.26 -44.64
C GLY A 125 -41.72 -3.16 -43.19
N GLU A 126 -43.04 -3.23 -42.96
CA GLU A 126 -43.62 -3.22 -41.61
C GLU A 126 -43.33 -4.55 -40.90
N GLY A 127 -43.01 -4.46 -39.62
CA GLY A 127 -42.79 -5.64 -38.78
C GLY A 127 -41.45 -5.61 -38.08
N ARG A 128 -41.01 -6.80 -37.65
CA ARG A 128 -39.78 -7.00 -36.89
C ARG A 128 -38.76 -7.67 -37.80
N HIS A 129 -37.60 -7.04 -37.94
CA HIS A 129 -36.56 -7.47 -38.87
C HIS A 129 -35.21 -7.58 -38.17
N GLN A 130 -34.35 -8.42 -38.74
CA GLN A 130 -32.98 -8.58 -38.32
C GLN A 130 -32.06 -8.24 -39.48
N LEU A 131 -31.08 -7.39 -39.23
CA LEU A 131 -30.06 -7.04 -40.21
C LEU A 131 -28.66 -7.20 -39.64
N VAL A 132 -27.71 -7.47 -40.55
CA VAL A 132 -26.29 -7.61 -40.22
C VAL A 132 -25.50 -6.54 -40.95
N LEU A 133 -24.75 -5.74 -40.19
CA LEU A 133 -23.88 -4.70 -40.72
C LEU A 133 -22.43 -5.07 -40.41
N GLU A 134 -21.54 -4.92 -41.39
CA GLU A 134 -20.10 -5.09 -41.18
C GLU A 134 -19.38 -3.79 -41.47
N SER A 135 -18.54 -3.37 -40.53
CA SER A 135 -17.69 -2.18 -40.67
C SER A 135 -16.28 -2.43 -40.17
N VAL A 136 -15.35 -1.57 -40.60
CA VAL A 136 -13.94 -1.61 -40.22
C VAL A 136 -13.58 -0.32 -39.51
N VAL A 137 -13.12 -0.43 -38.28
CA VAL A 137 -12.69 0.68 -37.43
C VAL A 137 -11.16 0.71 -37.40
N PRO A 138 -10.50 1.88 -37.57
CA PRO A 138 -9.06 1.98 -37.41
C PRO A 138 -8.66 1.68 -35.96
N VAL A 139 -7.50 1.05 -35.80
CA VAL A 139 -6.89 0.81 -34.49
C VAL A 139 -5.55 1.53 -34.48
N GLU A 140 -5.36 2.44 -33.54
CA GLU A 140 -4.13 3.20 -33.38
C GLU A 140 -3.20 2.47 -32.41
N GLU A 141 -2.08 1.98 -32.93
CA GLU A 141 -1.03 1.35 -32.12
C GLU A 141 -0.04 2.41 -31.60
N ASP A 142 0.13 2.44 -30.29
CA ASP A 142 1.22 3.16 -29.63
C ASP A 142 2.26 2.16 -29.13
N THR A 143 3.41 2.17 -29.79
CA THR A 143 4.60 1.35 -29.48
C THR A 143 5.62 2.09 -28.60
N ALA A 144 5.40 3.38 -28.30
CA ALA A 144 6.26 4.17 -27.42
C ALA A 144 5.96 3.94 -25.92
N ALA A 145 4.81 3.35 -25.61
CA ALA A 145 4.39 3.00 -24.27
C ALA A 145 5.12 1.76 -23.71
N VAL A 146 5.21 1.67 -22.37
CA VAL A 146 5.89 0.57 -21.63
C VAL A 146 5.27 -0.81 -21.90
N ARG A 147 4.01 -0.83 -22.37
CA ARG A 147 3.32 -1.97 -22.99
C ARG A 147 2.81 -1.49 -24.35
N PRO A 148 2.82 -2.33 -25.41
CA PRO A 148 2.13 -1.95 -26.64
C PRO A 148 0.64 -1.75 -26.32
N THR A 149 0.12 -0.61 -26.75
CA THR A 149 -1.27 -0.22 -26.52
C THR A 149 -1.95 0.02 -27.84
N TRP A 150 -3.17 -0.49 -27.97
CA TRP A 150 -4.01 -0.26 -29.14
C TRP A 150 -5.25 0.52 -28.72
N HIS A 151 -5.52 1.62 -29.41
CA HIS A 151 -6.65 2.49 -29.12
C HIS A 151 -7.66 2.40 -30.25
N MET A 152 -8.94 2.31 -29.91
CA MET A 152 -10.04 2.43 -30.86
C MET A 152 -11.28 3.01 -30.19
N GLU A 153 -12.17 3.61 -30.99
CA GLU A 153 -13.45 4.13 -30.52
C GLU A 153 -14.60 3.35 -31.14
N LEU A 154 -15.63 3.06 -30.33
CA LEU A 154 -16.81 2.32 -30.75
C LEU A 154 -18.08 3.11 -30.41
N GLU A 155 -18.79 3.60 -31.43
CA GLU A 155 -20.11 4.23 -31.25
C GLU A 155 -21.22 3.18 -31.15
N LEU A 156 -21.83 3.06 -29.98
CA LEU A 156 -22.88 2.07 -29.75
C LEU A 156 -24.20 2.51 -30.37
N PRO A 157 -24.93 1.60 -31.06
CA PRO A 157 -26.23 1.94 -31.63
C PRO A 157 -27.24 2.29 -30.53
N ARG A 158 -28.16 3.22 -30.85
CA ARG A 158 -29.27 3.62 -29.96
C ARG A 158 -30.37 2.54 -29.96
N ALA A 159 -30.09 1.40 -29.34
CA ALA A 159 -31.02 0.28 -29.15
C ALA A 159 -31.49 0.18 -27.69
N ALA A 160 -32.60 -0.52 -27.45
CA ALA A 160 -33.06 -0.74 -26.07
C ALA A 160 -32.09 -1.64 -25.27
N ALA A 161 -31.33 -2.50 -25.94
CA ALA A 161 -30.22 -3.26 -25.35
C ALA A 161 -29.04 -3.37 -26.33
N VAL A 162 -27.83 -3.19 -25.82
CA VAL A 162 -26.58 -3.36 -26.57
C VAL A 162 -25.68 -4.36 -25.85
N ARG A 163 -25.17 -5.36 -26.57
CA ARG A 163 -24.21 -6.34 -26.07
C ARG A 163 -23.03 -6.39 -27.02
N THR A 164 -21.82 -6.30 -26.47
CA THR A 164 -20.61 -6.30 -27.28
C THR A 164 -19.68 -7.40 -26.82
N GLU A 165 -19.32 -8.29 -27.74
CA GLU A 165 -18.26 -9.28 -27.57
C GLU A 165 -17.02 -8.81 -28.32
N ILE A 166 -15.88 -8.80 -27.63
CA ILE A 166 -14.60 -8.36 -28.17
C ILE A 166 -13.65 -9.55 -28.14
N VAL A 167 -13.05 -9.85 -29.29
CA VAL A 167 -12.01 -10.85 -29.46
C VAL A 167 -10.78 -10.15 -30.05
N ALA A 168 -9.66 -10.23 -29.36
CA ALA A 168 -8.41 -9.63 -29.83
C ALA A 168 -7.44 -10.67 -30.39
N ALA A 169 -6.55 -10.22 -31.27
CA ALA A 169 -5.41 -11.00 -31.75
C ALA A 169 -4.52 -11.51 -30.60
N ALA A 170 -3.70 -12.53 -30.90
CA ALA A 170 -2.75 -13.09 -29.93
C ALA A 170 -1.75 -12.01 -29.47
N GLY A 171 -1.50 -11.93 -28.17
CA GLY A 171 -0.59 -10.93 -27.58
C GLY A 171 -1.29 -9.80 -26.83
N ILE A 172 -2.61 -9.66 -26.91
CA ILE A 172 -3.42 -8.76 -26.07
C ILE A 172 -4.03 -9.57 -24.92
N ASP A 173 -3.81 -9.15 -23.67
CA ASP A 173 -4.32 -9.87 -22.48
C ASP A 173 -5.18 -9.02 -21.54
N GLU A 174 -5.23 -7.70 -21.75
CA GLU A 174 -6.01 -6.78 -20.94
C GLU A 174 -6.78 -5.77 -21.83
N LEU A 175 -7.98 -5.37 -21.39
CA LEU A 175 -8.86 -4.44 -22.09
C LEU A 175 -9.43 -3.44 -21.09
N GLU A 176 -9.20 -2.16 -21.34
CA GLU A 176 -9.80 -1.05 -20.63
C GLU A 176 -10.80 -0.33 -21.53
N ALA A 177 -11.84 0.25 -20.92
CA ALA A 177 -12.85 1.03 -21.60
C ALA A 177 -13.07 2.37 -20.89
N SER A 178 -13.54 3.39 -21.62
CA SER A 178 -13.85 4.71 -21.06
C SER A 178 -14.85 4.62 -19.90
N ALA A 179 -14.74 5.59 -18.98
CA ALA A 179 -15.60 5.67 -17.79
C ALA A 179 -17.09 5.62 -18.19
N GLY A 180 -17.83 4.65 -17.64
CA GLY A 180 -19.23 4.38 -17.99
C GLY A 180 -19.46 2.99 -18.60
N ALA A 181 -18.40 2.35 -19.11
CA ALA A 181 -18.46 0.99 -19.62
C ALA A 181 -17.97 -0.05 -18.59
N LEU A 182 -18.64 -1.20 -18.55
CA LEU A 182 -18.24 -2.38 -17.77
C LEU A 182 -17.64 -3.43 -18.71
N VAL A 183 -16.41 -3.84 -18.40
CA VAL A 183 -15.69 -4.90 -19.12
C VAL A 183 -15.60 -6.15 -18.24
N VAL A 184 -15.93 -7.31 -18.79
CA VAL A 184 -15.78 -8.61 -18.12
C VAL A 184 -14.95 -9.54 -19.01
N GLN A 185 -13.83 -10.04 -18.50
CA GLN A 185 -12.99 -11.01 -19.20
C GLN A 185 -13.66 -12.40 -19.18
N GLN A 186 -13.86 -12.99 -20.36
CA GLN A 186 -14.48 -14.31 -20.53
C GLN A 186 -13.48 -15.39 -20.98
N GLY A 187 -12.26 -14.99 -21.36
CA GLY A 187 -11.17 -15.87 -21.75
C GLY A 187 -9.88 -15.07 -21.96
N LYS A 188 -8.81 -15.73 -22.41
CA LYS A 188 -7.47 -15.13 -22.52
C LYS A 188 -7.46 -13.83 -23.34
N ASN A 189 -8.19 -13.82 -24.46
CA ASN A 189 -8.26 -12.69 -25.40
C ASN A 189 -9.72 -12.38 -25.78
N ARG A 190 -10.66 -12.59 -24.85
CA ARG A 190 -12.11 -12.43 -25.09
C ARG A 190 -12.75 -11.69 -23.93
N TRP A 191 -13.51 -10.65 -24.25
CA TRP A 191 -14.23 -9.83 -23.28
C TRP A 191 -15.68 -9.60 -23.70
N SER A 192 -16.55 -9.43 -22.71
CA SER A 192 -17.86 -8.83 -22.90
C SER A 192 -17.88 -7.41 -22.36
N LEU A 193 -18.39 -6.48 -23.16
CA LEU A 193 -18.53 -5.07 -22.84
C LEU A 193 -20.01 -4.71 -22.74
N VAL A 194 -20.36 -3.97 -21.68
CA VAL A 194 -21.70 -3.40 -21.46
C VAL A 194 -21.54 -1.91 -21.20
N ALA A 195 -22.23 -1.06 -21.96
CA ALA A 195 -22.22 0.39 -21.81
C ALA A 195 -23.56 0.99 -22.27
N GLU A 196 -23.75 2.29 -22.08
CA GLU A 196 -25.01 2.97 -22.40
C GLU A 196 -25.24 3.04 -23.93
N PRO A 197 -26.44 2.64 -24.42
CA PRO A 197 -26.74 2.72 -25.86
C PRO A 197 -26.66 4.15 -26.40
N GLY A 198 -26.00 4.33 -27.54
CA GLY A 198 -25.82 5.66 -28.15
C GLY A 198 -24.57 6.42 -27.71
N GLU A 199 -23.76 5.88 -26.80
CA GLU A 199 -22.48 6.48 -26.40
C GLU A 199 -21.31 6.00 -27.26
N VAL A 200 -20.27 6.83 -27.32
CA VAL A 200 -18.97 6.47 -27.88
C VAL A 200 -18.11 5.91 -26.75
N VAL A 201 -17.69 4.66 -26.88
CA VAL A 201 -16.80 3.99 -25.93
C VAL A 201 -15.39 3.96 -26.49
N ALA A 202 -14.45 4.61 -25.79
CA ALA A 202 -13.03 4.47 -26.10
C ALA A 202 -12.52 3.17 -25.47
N LEU A 203 -11.84 2.34 -26.28
CA LEU A 203 -11.25 1.08 -25.87
C LEU A 203 -9.74 1.18 -25.95
N THR A 204 -9.08 0.81 -24.86
CA THR A 204 -7.62 0.68 -24.78
C THR A 204 -7.30 -0.79 -24.56
N LEU A 205 -6.75 -1.44 -25.58
CA LEU A 205 -6.26 -2.81 -25.49
C LEU A 205 -4.80 -2.80 -25.10
N LEU A 206 -4.46 -3.64 -24.13
CA LEU A 206 -3.13 -3.71 -23.54
C LEU A 206 -2.51 -5.05 -23.92
N GLY A 207 -1.30 -4.96 -24.47
CA GLY A 207 -0.51 -6.14 -24.75
C GLY A 207 -0.08 -6.85 -23.49
N ALA A 208 0.17 -8.15 -23.63
CA ALA A 208 0.88 -8.94 -22.63
C ALA A 208 2.08 -8.14 -22.17
N ALA A 209 2.29 -8.10 -20.85
CA ALA A 209 3.44 -7.45 -20.26
C ALA A 209 4.71 -8.06 -20.89
N ALA A 210 5.20 -7.43 -21.97
CA ALA A 210 6.55 -7.56 -22.40
C ALA A 210 7.32 -6.93 -21.25
N ALA A 211 7.76 -7.76 -20.30
CA ALA A 211 8.85 -7.37 -19.44
C ALA A 211 9.92 -6.88 -20.43
N PRO A 212 10.22 -5.57 -20.50
CA PRO A 212 11.33 -5.16 -21.34
C PRO A 212 12.54 -5.94 -20.85
N GLU A 213 13.42 -6.36 -21.76
CA GLU A 213 14.75 -6.91 -21.52
C GLU A 213 15.52 -6.08 -20.47
N ARG A 214 15.15 -6.19 -19.20
CA ARG A 214 16.01 -5.87 -18.07
C ARG A 214 16.97 -7.04 -17.91
N SER A 215 16.53 -8.27 -18.16
CA SER A 215 17.34 -9.50 -18.07
C SER A 215 18.61 -9.46 -18.92
N ASP A 216 18.57 -8.86 -20.12
CA ASP A 216 19.70 -8.89 -21.06
C ASP A 216 20.67 -7.73 -20.85
N ARG A 217 20.28 -6.77 -20.01
CA ARG A 217 21.17 -5.71 -19.54
C ARG A 217 21.96 -6.22 -18.33
N PRO A 218 23.22 -5.78 -18.14
CA PRO A 218 24.01 -6.21 -17.00
C PRO A 218 23.27 -5.94 -15.70
N LEU A 219 23.30 -6.92 -14.80
CA LEU A 219 22.67 -6.86 -13.50
C LEU A 219 23.15 -5.62 -12.73
N ALA A 220 22.20 -4.80 -12.28
CA ALA A 220 22.45 -3.69 -11.38
C ALA A 220 21.36 -3.68 -10.30
N PHE A 221 21.79 -3.78 -9.05
CA PHE A 221 20.91 -3.76 -7.90
C PHE A 221 21.51 -2.94 -6.75
N GLU A 222 20.64 -2.43 -5.90
CA GLU A 222 21.01 -1.81 -4.63
C GLU A 222 20.70 -2.78 -3.50
N ALA A 223 21.46 -2.74 -2.42
CA ALA A 223 21.21 -3.55 -1.24
C ALA A 223 20.99 -2.68 0.00
N SER A 224 20.12 -3.14 0.88
CA SER A 224 19.99 -2.65 2.25
C SER A 224 20.22 -3.83 3.17
N VAL A 225 21.22 -3.73 4.03
CA VAL A 225 21.64 -4.80 4.95
C VAL A 225 21.45 -4.29 6.36
N ALA A 226 20.61 -4.98 7.12
CA ALA A 226 20.40 -4.72 8.53
C ALA A 226 20.86 -5.94 9.33
N THR A 227 21.72 -5.77 10.32
CA THR A 227 22.27 -6.88 11.13
C THR A 227 22.02 -6.64 12.61
N ALA A 228 21.67 -7.69 13.34
CA ALA A 228 21.52 -7.64 14.79
C ALA A 228 22.38 -8.75 15.41
N GLN A 229 23.39 -8.35 16.19
CA GLN A 229 24.30 -9.25 16.87
C GLN A 229 23.96 -9.31 18.37
N GLU A 230 23.66 -10.52 18.85
CA GLU A 230 23.41 -10.82 20.25
C GLU A 230 24.58 -11.64 20.82
N VAL A 231 25.25 -11.06 21.81
CA VAL A 231 26.33 -11.75 22.54
C VAL A 231 25.80 -12.31 23.85
N ARG A 232 26.11 -13.57 24.13
CA ARG A 232 25.86 -14.27 25.40
C ARG A 232 27.17 -14.77 25.97
N ARG A 233 27.16 -15.11 27.25
CA ARG A 233 28.32 -15.68 27.94
C ARG A 233 28.85 -16.95 27.28
N THR A 234 27.96 -17.76 26.68
CA THR A 234 28.30 -19.08 26.12
C THR A 234 28.25 -19.15 24.60
N ALA A 235 27.74 -18.13 23.91
CA ALA A 235 27.59 -18.14 22.46
C ALA A 235 27.36 -16.73 21.91
N THR A 236 27.61 -16.57 20.62
CA THR A 236 27.23 -15.39 19.85
C THR A 236 26.19 -15.80 18.81
N ARG A 237 25.17 -14.97 18.59
CA ARG A 237 24.20 -15.12 17.51
C ARG A 237 24.12 -13.83 16.73
N ALA A 238 23.89 -13.93 15.43
CA ALA A 238 23.55 -12.75 14.64
C ALA A 238 22.46 -13.10 13.64
N ASP A 239 21.59 -12.14 13.37
CA ASP A 239 20.63 -12.20 12.27
C ASP A 239 20.96 -11.07 11.30
N ALA A 240 20.88 -11.34 10.00
CA ALA A 240 21.02 -10.33 8.97
C ALA A 240 19.82 -10.37 8.03
N TRP A 241 19.24 -9.21 7.77
CA TRP A 241 18.16 -9.03 6.80
C TRP A 241 18.71 -8.24 5.62
N ILE A 242 18.65 -8.84 4.44
CA ILE A 242 19.20 -8.30 3.21
C ILE A 242 18.05 -8.07 2.24
N THR A 243 17.79 -6.80 1.94
CA THR A 243 16.80 -6.39 0.93
C THR A 243 17.54 -5.95 -0.33
N LEU A 244 17.36 -6.68 -1.42
CA LEU A 244 17.94 -6.40 -2.73
C LEU A 244 16.89 -5.73 -3.62
N ARG A 245 17.22 -4.58 -4.20
CA ARG A 245 16.39 -3.82 -5.14
C ARG A 245 17.03 -3.83 -6.52
N ILE A 246 16.51 -4.69 -7.38
CA ILE A 246 17.00 -4.94 -8.74
C ILE A 246 16.51 -3.81 -9.64
N ARG A 247 17.43 -2.94 -10.04
CA ARG A 247 17.17 -1.80 -10.93
C ARG A 247 17.15 -2.23 -12.39
N GLN A 248 18.04 -3.15 -12.73
CA GLN A 248 18.30 -3.67 -14.07
C GLN A 248 18.84 -5.10 -13.97
N GLY A 249 18.70 -5.92 -15.01
CA GLY A 249 19.05 -7.34 -14.95
C GLY A 249 17.95 -8.21 -14.37
N SER A 250 18.25 -9.50 -14.30
CA SER A 250 17.60 -10.47 -13.43
C SER A 250 18.64 -11.06 -12.48
N LEU A 251 18.30 -11.15 -11.20
CA LEU A 251 19.20 -11.72 -10.21
C LEU A 251 19.02 -13.24 -10.15
N GLU A 252 20.05 -13.99 -10.54
CA GLU A 252 20.05 -15.46 -10.52
C GLU A 252 20.72 -16.06 -9.28
N SER A 253 21.66 -15.33 -8.69
CA SER A 253 22.28 -15.64 -7.40
C SER A 253 22.92 -14.38 -6.83
N VAL A 254 23.11 -14.37 -5.52
CA VAL A 254 23.87 -13.33 -4.82
C VAL A 254 24.91 -14.01 -3.95
N GLU A 255 26.15 -13.53 -4.02
CA GLU A 255 27.24 -13.98 -3.16
C GLU A 255 27.43 -12.98 -2.02
N ILE A 256 27.61 -13.49 -0.82
CA ILE A 256 27.79 -12.69 0.39
C ILE A 256 29.01 -13.23 1.14
N PRO A 257 30.06 -12.42 1.32
CA PRO A 257 31.19 -12.77 2.18
C PRO A 257 30.71 -13.02 3.61
N LEU A 258 31.13 -14.15 4.19
CA LEU A 258 30.79 -14.52 5.55
C LEU A 258 31.91 -14.08 6.52
N PRO A 259 31.55 -13.65 7.73
CA PRO A 259 32.54 -13.34 8.76
C PRO A 259 33.26 -14.60 9.24
N GLU A 260 34.57 -14.55 9.44
CA GLU A 260 35.38 -15.73 9.83
C GLU A 260 35.00 -16.35 11.18
N HIS A 261 34.34 -15.59 12.06
CA HIS A 261 34.02 -15.99 13.44
C HIS A 261 32.57 -16.42 13.64
N LEU A 262 31.73 -16.37 12.60
CA LEU A 262 30.34 -16.84 12.68
C LEU A 262 30.06 -17.85 11.57
N GLU A 263 29.38 -18.93 11.94
CA GLU A 263 28.86 -19.93 11.03
C GLU A 263 27.45 -19.55 10.57
N LEU A 264 27.19 -19.64 9.27
CA LEU A 264 25.85 -19.48 8.71
C LEU A 264 25.02 -20.74 9.00
N VAL A 265 23.99 -20.61 9.83
CA VAL A 265 23.17 -21.73 10.31
C VAL A 265 21.89 -21.90 9.48
N ASP A 266 21.31 -20.79 9.04
CA ASP A 266 20.02 -20.80 8.33
C ASP A 266 19.91 -19.63 7.35
N VAL A 267 19.18 -19.86 6.26
CA VAL A 267 18.81 -18.84 5.27
C VAL A 267 17.33 -19.00 4.95
N ALA A 268 16.56 -17.91 5.09
CA ALA A 268 15.12 -17.90 4.89
C ALA A 268 14.68 -16.76 3.96
N GLY A 269 13.66 -17.00 3.12
CA GLY A 269 13.05 -16.00 2.24
C GLY A 269 11.95 -16.60 1.35
N GLU A 270 10.95 -15.81 0.98
CA GLU A 270 9.73 -16.26 0.27
C GLU A 270 10.04 -16.94 -1.08
N SER A 271 11.06 -16.44 -1.79
CA SER A 271 11.47 -16.96 -3.10
C SER A 271 12.79 -17.75 -3.07
N LEU A 272 13.24 -18.21 -1.89
CA LEU A 272 14.51 -18.93 -1.76
C LEU A 272 14.45 -20.30 -2.46
N GLY A 273 15.39 -20.52 -3.39
CA GLY A 273 15.57 -21.77 -4.12
C GLY A 273 16.63 -22.68 -3.51
N GLY A 274 17.71 -22.10 -3.00
CA GLY A 274 18.77 -22.81 -2.30
C GLY A 274 19.88 -21.88 -1.84
N TRP A 275 20.77 -22.39 -1.01
CA TRP A 275 22.00 -21.70 -0.62
C TRP A 275 23.11 -22.72 -0.38
N GLU A 276 24.34 -22.30 -0.66
CA GLU A 276 25.55 -23.07 -0.42
C GLU A 276 26.64 -22.16 0.14
N VAL A 277 27.58 -22.74 0.89
CA VAL A 277 28.73 -22.02 1.44
C VAL A 277 30.00 -22.60 0.82
N GLU A 278 30.74 -21.76 0.11
CA GLU A 278 31.99 -22.13 -0.56
C GLU A 278 33.02 -21.02 -0.31
N GLU A 279 34.26 -21.40 0.07
CA GLU A 279 35.38 -20.47 0.27
C GLU A 279 35.07 -19.25 1.19
N GLY A 280 34.25 -19.44 2.23
CA GLY A 280 33.86 -18.37 3.16
C GLY A 280 32.85 -17.38 2.58
N ARG A 281 32.18 -17.73 1.48
CA ARG A 281 31.09 -16.96 0.87
C ARG A 281 29.82 -17.80 0.85
N ALA A 282 28.68 -17.18 1.15
CA ALA A 282 27.38 -17.79 0.93
C ALA A 282 26.86 -17.38 -0.43
N LYS A 283 26.58 -18.37 -1.28
CA LYS A 283 25.88 -18.17 -2.54
C LYS A 283 24.42 -18.52 -2.34
N ILE A 284 23.55 -17.52 -2.49
CA ILE A 284 22.11 -17.64 -2.24
C ILE A 284 21.38 -17.49 -3.58
N GLN A 285 20.53 -18.46 -3.90
CA GLN A 285 19.84 -18.54 -5.19
C GLN A 285 18.31 -18.52 -5.00
N PRO A 286 17.58 -17.62 -5.68
CA PRO A 286 16.13 -17.66 -5.74
C PRO A 286 15.61 -18.82 -6.61
N ARG A 287 14.37 -19.25 -6.42
CA ARG A 287 13.72 -20.34 -7.20
C ARG A 287 13.61 -20.03 -8.69
N ARG A 288 13.52 -18.75 -9.02
CA ARG A 288 13.46 -18.21 -10.39
C ARG A 288 14.27 -16.92 -10.40
N PRO A 289 14.85 -16.52 -11.55
CA PRO A 289 15.51 -15.22 -11.67
C PRO A 289 14.57 -14.09 -11.19
N MET A 290 15.05 -13.29 -10.25
CA MET A 290 14.25 -12.25 -9.63
C MET A 290 14.36 -10.95 -10.42
N THR A 291 13.25 -10.21 -10.50
CA THR A 291 13.21 -8.80 -10.90
C THR A 291 12.44 -8.02 -9.83
N GLY A 292 12.79 -6.76 -9.57
CA GLY A 292 12.17 -5.99 -8.49
C GLY A 292 12.87 -6.14 -7.14
N GLU A 293 12.11 -6.36 -6.06
CA GLU A 293 12.64 -6.46 -4.70
C GLU A 293 12.69 -7.92 -4.22
N TRP A 294 13.76 -8.29 -3.52
CA TRP A 294 13.91 -9.59 -2.89
C TRP A 294 14.51 -9.45 -1.49
N GLU A 295 13.87 -10.06 -0.50
CA GLU A 295 14.33 -10.06 0.89
C GLU A 295 14.78 -11.47 1.31
N VAL A 296 15.93 -11.53 1.97
CA VAL A 296 16.49 -12.77 2.52
C VAL A 296 16.98 -12.50 3.94
N ARG A 297 16.74 -13.45 4.85
CA ARG A 297 17.26 -13.45 6.21
C ARG A 297 18.33 -14.52 6.36
N LEU A 298 19.48 -14.16 6.90
CA LEU A 298 20.58 -15.07 7.24
C LEU A 298 20.69 -15.14 8.77
N SER A 299 20.82 -16.34 9.32
CA SER A 299 21.00 -16.56 10.76
C SER A 299 22.38 -17.17 11.02
N PHE A 300 23.09 -16.61 11.98
CA PHE A 300 24.46 -16.96 12.30
C PHE A 300 24.61 -17.41 13.75
N ALA A 301 25.55 -18.32 13.99
CA ALA A 301 25.98 -18.71 15.33
C ALA A 301 27.50 -18.77 15.41
N GLY A 302 28.04 -18.49 16.59
CA GLY A 302 29.48 -18.56 16.82
C GLY A 302 29.83 -18.72 18.29
N PRO A 303 31.13 -18.89 18.60
CA PRO A 303 31.62 -18.93 19.96
C PRO A 303 31.33 -17.62 20.72
N PRO A 304 31.36 -17.64 22.05
CA PRO A 304 31.24 -16.41 22.83
C PRO A 304 32.42 -15.46 22.50
N VAL A 305 32.11 -14.17 22.43
CA VAL A 305 33.10 -13.11 22.19
C VAL A 305 33.01 -12.05 23.29
N THR A 306 34.14 -11.46 23.65
CA THR A 306 34.21 -10.31 24.57
C THR A 306 34.54 -9.02 23.85
N THR A 307 35.01 -9.09 22.61
CA THR A 307 35.25 -7.92 21.75
C THR A 307 34.81 -8.28 20.35
N PHE A 308 34.02 -7.42 19.72
CA PHE A 308 33.51 -7.66 18.38
C PHE A 308 33.26 -6.34 17.65
N SER A 309 33.14 -6.42 16.33
CA SER A 309 32.67 -5.31 15.50
C SER A 309 31.25 -5.61 15.04
N ASP A 310 30.45 -4.57 14.81
CA ASP A 310 29.14 -4.75 14.19
C ASP A 310 29.27 -5.58 12.90
N LEU A 311 28.40 -6.58 12.76
CA LEU A 311 28.39 -7.43 11.59
C LEU A 311 27.98 -6.62 10.36
N VAL A 312 28.84 -6.57 9.36
CA VAL A 312 28.58 -5.91 8.08
C VAL A 312 28.73 -6.93 6.96
N LEU A 313 27.64 -7.21 6.24
CA LEU A 313 27.63 -8.12 5.10
C LEU A 313 27.48 -7.32 3.81
N ALA A 314 28.40 -7.46 2.87
CA ALA A 314 28.39 -6.73 1.61
C ALA A 314 28.03 -7.68 0.46
N PRO A 315 26.80 -7.69 -0.06
CA PRO A 315 26.43 -8.51 -1.21
C PRO A 315 27.27 -8.13 -2.43
N ASP A 316 27.92 -9.11 -3.05
CA ASP A 316 28.80 -8.90 -4.20
C ASP A 316 28.00 -8.42 -5.41
N GLY A 317 28.55 -7.44 -6.15
CA GLY A 317 27.92 -6.88 -7.35
C GLY A 317 26.83 -5.83 -7.09
N ALA A 318 26.55 -5.48 -5.82
CA ALA A 318 25.64 -4.39 -5.50
C ALA A 318 26.23 -3.03 -5.93
N ALA A 319 25.44 -2.22 -6.65
CA ALA A 319 25.83 -0.87 -7.07
C ALA A 319 25.94 0.11 -5.90
N SER A 320 25.13 -0.10 -4.86
CA SER A 320 25.28 0.58 -3.57
C SER A 320 24.71 -0.30 -2.47
N VAL A 321 25.30 -0.20 -1.28
CA VAL A 321 24.85 -0.93 -0.10
C VAL A 321 24.67 0.06 1.05
N ARG A 322 23.55 -0.04 1.76
CA ARG A 322 23.33 0.66 3.02
C ARG A 322 23.40 -0.32 4.17
N TYR A 323 24.16 0.04 5.20
CA TYR A 323 24.43 -0.83 6.33
C TYR A 323 23.79 -0.27 7.59
N PHE A 324 23.07 -1.15 8.28
CA PHE A 324 22.48 -0.90 9.57
C PHE A 324 22.86 -2.03 10.51
N ALA A 325 23.22 -1.69 11.74
CA ALA A 325 23.65 -2.67 12.72
C ALA A 325 23.00 -2.38 14.08
N LYS A 326 22.77 -3.45 14.83
CA LYS A 326 22.40 -3.47 16.25
C LYS A 326 23.34 -4.42 16.95
N ALA A 327 23.84 -4.00 18.09
CA ALA A 327 24.54 -4.86 19.03
C ALA A 327 23.74 -4.92 20.33
N ARG A 328 23.68 -6.11 20.94
CA ARG A 328 23.14 -6.29 22.28
C ARG A 328 23.84 -7.41 23.02
N VAL A 329 23.78 -7.32 24.34
CA VAL A 329 24.23 -8.36 25.26
C VAL A 329 23.02 -8.97 25.95
N ARG A 330 23.02 -10.30 26.10
CA ARG A 330 21.97 -11.02 26.83
C ARG A 330 22.56 -11.80 27.99
N GLY A 331 22.01 -11.55 29.18
CA GLY A 331 22.48 -12.09 30.44
C GLY A 331 22.94 -10.98 31.37
N ASP A 332 24.03 -11.24 32.08
CA ASP A 332 24.69 -10.39 33.08
C ASP A 332 25.94 -9.67 32.53
N GLY A 333 26.06 -9.60 31.20
CA GLY A 333 27.11 -8.86 30.54
C GLY A 333 26.73 -7.40 30.33
N LEU A 334 27.73 -6.53 30.33
CA LEU A 334 27.63 -5.12 30.01
C LEU A 334 28.24 -4.88 28.64
N LEU A 335 27.52 -4.19 27.77
CA LEU A 335 27.97 -3.86 26.44
C LEU A 335 28.50 -2.43 26.41
N SER A 336 29.77 -2.25 26.07
CA SER A 336 30.40 -0.95 25.96
C SER A 336 30.89 -0.69 24.53
N LEU A 337 30.68 0.52 24.00
CA LEU A 337 31.18 0.97 22.72
C LEU A 337 32.66 1.33 22.86
N ALA A 338 33.53 0.40 22.49
CA ALA A 338 34.98 0.62 22.51
C ALA A 338 35.42 1.65 21.46
N SER A 339 34.75 1.71 20.30
CA SER A 339 34.99 2.72 19.27
C SER A 339 33.77 2.91 18.38
N PRO A 340 33.33 4.16 18.12
CA PRO A 340 32.19 4.42 17.24
C PRO A 340 32.44 4.09 15.76
N GLY A 341 33.71 4.02 15.33
CA GLY A 341 34.06 3.81 13.92
C GLY A 341 33.40 4.85 13.00
N SER A 342 32.75 4.37 11.94
CA SER A 342 31.92 5.16 11.01
C SER A 342 30.42 5.09 11.33
N GLY A 343 30.06 4.50 12.47
CA GLY A 343 28.68 4.39 12.91
C GLY A 343 28.14 5.72 13.40
N ARG A 344 26.90 6.01 13.00
CA ARG A 344 26.09 7.08 13.56
C ARG A 344 24.71 6.54 13.86
N TRP A 345 23.95 7.22 14.69
CA TRP A 345 22.62 6.70 15.04
C TRP A 345 21.73 6.83 13.81
N ALA A 346 20.93 5.80 13.55
CA ALA A 346 20.02 5.81 12.43
C ALA A 346 18.90 6.83 12.69
N GLU A 347 18.53 7.59 11.67
CA GLU A 347 17.38 8.49 11.75
C GLU A 347 16.09 7.68 11.67
N ALA A 348 15.02 8.14 12.32
CA ALA A 348 13.72 7.47 12.30
C ALA A 348 13.20 7.16 10.88
N ARG A 349 13.50 8.03 9.90
CA ARG A 349 13.14 7.81 8.48
C ARG A 349 13.92 6.68 7.83
N GLN A 350 15.16 6.44 8.26
CA GLN A 350 15.98 5.33 7.79
C GLN A 350 15.50 4.03 8.42
N GLU A 351 15.28 4.03 9.74
CA GLU A 351 14.76 2.87 10.47
C GLU A 351 13.39 2.42 9.93
N ALA A 352 12.48 3.34 9.63
CA ALA A 352 11.15 3.03 9.13
C ALA A 352 11.14 2.23 7.81
N ARG A 353 12.25 2.22 7.06
CA ARG A 353 12.42 1.47 5.81
C ARG A 353 13.03 0.08 6.01
N LEU A 354 13.39 -0.28 7.23
CA LEU A 354 13.99 -1.56 7.56
C LEU A 354 12.91 -2.64 7.81
N PRO A 355 13.25 -3.91 7.61
CA PRO A 355 12.35 -5.04 7.88
C PRO A 355 11.75 -4.97 9.29
N LEU A 356 10.48 -5.33 9.42
CA LEU A 356 9.77 -5.26 10.71
C LEU A 356 10.47 -6.10 11.78
N ALA A 357 10.89 -7.33 11.44
CA ALA A 357 11.61 -8.21 12.35
C ALA A 357 12.91 -7.60 12.90
N PHE A 358 13.64 -6.84 12.08
CA PHE A 358 14.82 -6.11 12.55
C PHE A 358 14.45 -4.95 13.49
N ARG A 359 13.38 -4.22 13.18
CA ARG A 359 12.90 -3.11 14.02
C ARG A 359 12.45 -3.58 15.40
N GLU A 360 11.80 -4.74 15.47
CA GLU A 360 11.36 -5.38 16.72
C GLU A 360 12.51 -5.97 17.55
N THR A 361 13.70 -6.11 16.96
CA THR A 361 14.88 -6.56 17.70
C THR A 361 15.37 -5.45 18.65
N GLU A 362 15.58 -5.80 19.92
CA GLU A 362 16.12 -4.87 20.93
C GLU A 362 17.51 -4.33 20.55
N GLY A 363 17.85 -3.17 21.10
CA GLY A 363 19.12 -2.48 20.85
C GLY A 363 18.96 -1.26 19.93
N ARG A 364 19.95 -0.36 20.00
CA ARG A 364 19.95 0.88 19.22
C ARG A 364 20.47 0.64 17.81
N THR A 365 19.77 1.16 16.81
CA THR A 365 20.20 1.04 15.42
C THR A 365 21.27 2.07 15.08
N SER A 366 22.41 1.56 14.59
CA SER A 366 23.47 2.37 14.00
C SER A 366 23.41 2.26 12.48
N ALA A 367 23.51 3.39 11.78
CA ALA A 367 23.81 3.45 10.35
C ALA A 367 25.33 3.49 10.18
N VAL A 368 25.88 2.55 9.40
CA VAL A 368 27.34 2.42 9.18
C VAL A 368 27.69 3.00 7.81
N ALA A 369 28.48 4.07 7.79
CA ALA A 369 28.83 4.78 6.55
C ALA A 369 29.96 4.10 5.78
N ASP A 370 30.95 3.55 6.50
CA ASP A 370 32.10 2.84 5.94
C ASP A 370 32.15 1.40 6.50
N PRO A 371 31.88 0.38 5.68
CA PRO A 371 31.91 -1.02 6.11
C PRO A 371 33.31 -1.49 6.53
N GLY A 372 34.39 -0.81 6.15
CA GLY A 372 35.75 -1.10 6.60
C GLY A 372 36.07 -0.59 8.00
N ASN A 373 35.22 0.28 8.56
CA ASN A 373 35.36 0.84 9.90
C ASN A 373 34.02 0.83 10.66
N PRO A 374 33.44 -0.35 10.95
CA PRO A 374 32.21 -0.46 11.73
C PRO A 374 32.44 -0.12 13.21
N PRO A 375 31.37 0.18 13.98
CA PRO A 375 31.43 0.28 15.44
C PRO A 375 32.03 -0.97 16.08
N ARG A 376 32.82 -0.76 17.14
CA ARG A 376 33.46 -1.82 17.92
C ARG A 376 32.94 -1.82 19.33
N TRP A 377 32.62 -3.01 19.81
CA TRP A 377 32.01 -3.24 21.10
C TRP A 377 32.90 -4.14 21.96
N GLU A 378 32.85 -3.90 23.26
CA GLU A 378 33.44 -4.72 24.29
C GLU A 378 32.34 -5.19 25.24
N VAL A 379 32.42 -6.45 25.66
CA VAL A 379 31.51 -7.05 26.62
C VAL A 379 32.31 -7.45 27.84
N SER A 380 31.93 -6.87 28.98
CA SER A 380 32.41 -7.29 30.28
C SER A 380 31.34 -8.14 30.96
N TRP A 381 31.75 -9.28 31.51
CA TRP A 381 30.86 -10.19 32.24
C TRP A 381 31.13 -10.06 33.73
N ALA A 382 30.09 -10.13 34.57
CA ALA A 382 30.28 -10.21 36.01
C ALA A 382 31.04 -11.50 36.39
N ASP A 383 31.96 -11.44 37.34
CA ASP A 383 32.67 -12.63 37.83
C ASP A 383 31.82 -13.36 38.89
N GLY A 384 31.46 -14.62 38.61
CA GLY A 384 30.80 -15.51 39.58
C GLY A 384 29.30 -15.25 39.84
N ALA A 385 28.75 -15.92 40.86
CA ALA A 385 27.32 -15.96 41.19
C ALA A 385 26.76 -14.67 41.82
N GLU A 386 27.40 -13.52 41.56
CA GLU A 386 26.84 -12.22 41.91
C GLU A 386 25.76 -11.85 40.88
N VAL A 387 24.53 -12.22 41.20
CA VAL A 387 23.36 -11.69 40.49
C VAL A 387 23.38 -10.18 40.69
N LEU A 388 23.71 -9.43 39.63
CA LEU A 388 23.67 -7.97 39.63
C LEU A 388 22.29 -7.52 40.08
N ALA A 389 22.21 -6.87 41.24
CA ALA A 389 20.94 -6.43 41.82
C ALA A 389 20.22 -5.41 40.91
N ALA A 390 21.00 -4.60 40.19
CA ALA A 390 20.57 -3.80 39.06
C ALA A 390 21.69 -3.65 38.03
N GLN A 391 21.31 -3.31 36.80
CA GLN A 391 22.20 -3.06 35.66
C GLN A 391 21.58 -1.96 34.80
N VAL A 392 22.41 -1.03 34.29
CA VAL A 392 22.00 -0.03 33.30
C VAL A 392 22.39 -0.54 31.91
N ASP A 393 21.39 -0.94 31.14
CA ASP A 393 21.53 -1.57 29.81
C ASP A 393 21.80 -0.53 28.70
N LEU A 394 21.31 0.70 28.88
CA LEU A 394 21.54 1.81 27.96
C LEU A 394 21.57 3.12 28.75
N LEU A 395 22.57 3.95 28.50
CA LEU A 395 22.63 5.33 29.00
C LEU A 395 22.66 6.29 27.82
N THR A 396 21.69 7.18 27.74
CA THR A 396 21.69 8.32 26.81
C THR A 396 21.75 9.61 27.60
N VAL A 397 22.71 10.47 27.26
CA VAL A 397 22.84 11.80 27.83
C VAL A 397 22.74 12.83 26.71
N GLU A 398 21.77 13.72 26.80
CA GLU A 398 21.64 14.88 25.91
C GLU A 398 21.98 16.15 26.69
N VAL A 399 22.85 16.97 26.11
CA VAL A 399 23.30 18.22 26.71
C VAL A 399 23.10 19.35 25.73
N LEU A 400 22.23 20.28 26.11
CA LEU A 400 21.94 21.50 25.37
C LEU A 400 22.64 22.66 26.06
N VAL A 401 23.69 23.19 25.45
CA VAL A 401 24.55 24.21 26.05
C VAL A 401 24.10 25.60 25.61
N GLY A 402 23.73 26.45 26.56
CA GLY A 402 23.43 27.85 26.29
C GLY A 402 24.68 28.74 26.31
N GLU A 403 24.61 29.90 25.64
CA GLU A 403 25.69 30.89 25.60
C GLU A 403 26.08 31.42 27.00
N SER A 404 25.19 31.31 27.99
CA SER A 404 25.42 31.74 29.37
C SER A 404 26.31 30.79 30.19
N GLY A 405 26.85 29.72 29.59
CA GLY A 405 27.57 28.68 30.32
C GLY A 405 26.69 27.84 31.25
N ARG A 406 25.36 27.84 31.01
CA ARG A 406 24.39 26.96 31.68
C ARG A 406 23.91 25.96 30.65
N ALA A 407 24.03 24.68 30.94
CA ALA A 407 23.54 23.60 30.09
C ALA A 407 22.26 23.00 30.67
N PHE A 408 21.31 22.70 29.80
CA PHE A 408 20.20 21.80 30.12
C PHE A 408 20.66 20.38 29.84
N TYR A 409 20.54 19.53 30.85
CA TYR A 409 21.10 18.19 30.86
C TYR A 409 19.96 17.19 31.05
N GLN A 410 19.84 16.26 30.11
CA GLN A 410 18.83 15.22 30.12
C GLN A 410 19.50 13.86 30.07
N LEU A 411 18.97 12.93 30.84
CA LEU A 411 19.52 11.60 31.01
C LEU A 411 18.39 10.59 30.93
N TRP A 412 18.59 9.56 30.11
CA TRP A 412 17.74 8.39 30.02
C TRP A 412 18.59 7.16 30.28
N ALA A 413 18.21 6.37 31.27
CA ALA A 413 18.84 5.12 31.62
C ALA A 413 17.80 3.99 31.51
N GLU A 414 18.07 2.98 30.69
CA GLU A 414 17.30 1.73 30.71
C GLU A 414 17.89 0.83 31.79
N VAL A 415 17.13 0.60 32.86
CA VAL A 415 17.63 -0.06 34.07
C VAL A 415 16.91 -1.37 34.30
N ARG A 416 17.63 -2.49 34.27
CA ARG A 416 17.11 -3.79 34.70
C ARG A 416 17.38 -3.96 36.20
N SER A 417 16.38 -4.36 36.97
CA SER A 417 16.53 -4.58 38.42
C SER A 417 15.98 -5.93 38.84
N SER A 418 16.90 -6.83 39.20
CA SER A 418 16.60 -8.18 39.68
C SER A 418 16.40 -8.23 41.21
N GLY A 419 16.91 -7.23 41.94
CA GLY A 419 16.87 -7.19 43.40
C GLY A 419 17.15 -5.83 44.05
N ALA A 420 17.58 -4.81 43.30
CA ALA A 420 17.83 -3.48 43.86
C ALA A 420 16.52 -2.69 44.04
N ALA A 421 16.31 -2.16 45.24
CA ALA A 421 15.16 -1.30 45.54
C ALA A 421 15.35 0.16 45.04
N ALA A 422 16.59 0.57 44.78
CA ALA A 422 16.92 1.90 44.29
C ALA A 422 18.21 1.88 43.44
N LEU A 423 18.34 2.89 42.59
CA LEU A 423 19.55 3.25 41.84
C LEU A 423 20.10 4.55 42.40
N ASP A 424 21.34 4.54 42.89
CA ASP A 424 22.01 5.77 43.27
C ASP A 424 22.74 6.33 42.05
N VAL A 425 22.46 7.58 41.72
CA VAL A 425 23.06 8.31 40.60
C VAL A 425 23.86 9.47 41.15
N GLU A 426 25.17 9.44 40.99
CA GLU A 426 26.03 10.57 41.31
C GLU A 426 25.96 11.57 40.14
N ALA A 427 25.12 12.58 40.31
CA ALA A 427 24.97 13.61 39.30
C ALA A 427 26.22 14.49 39.24
N PRO A 428 26.53 15.11 38.07
CA PRO A 428 27.60 16.09 37.96
C PRO A 428 27.54 17.17 39.05
N ALA A 429 28.71 17.68 39.43
CA ALA A 429 28.78 18.75 40.42
C ALA A 429 27.90 19.95 40.02
N ALA A 430 27.18 20.51 41.01
CA ALA A 430 26.22 21.59 40.81
C ALA A 430 25.02 21.28 39.89
N PHE A 431 24.72 20.01 39.61
CA PHE A 431 23.49 19.61 38.95
C PHE A 431 22.25 19.97 39.80
N GLU A 432 21.34 20.70 39.18
CA GLU A 432 20.05 21.12 39.72
C GLU A 432 18.94 20.31 39.04
N LEU A 433 18.44 19.29 39.75
CA LEU A 433 17.36 18.44 39.27
C LEU A 433 16.06 19.25 39.11
N THR A 434 15.47 19.19 37.92
CA THR A 434 14.17 19.81 37.60
C THR A 434 13.07 18.79 37.34
N ALA A 435 13.42 17.60 36.85
CA ALA A 435 12.47 16.53 36.59
C ALA A 435 13.10 15.16 36.81
N SER A 436 12.31 14.23 37.33
CA SER A 436 12.68 12.82 37.47
C SER A 436 11.48 11.93 37.23
N HIS A 437 11.62 10.96 36.34
CA HIS A 437 10.55 10.04 35.99
C HIS A 437 11.08 8.61 35.91
N ARG A 438 10.19 7.63 36.10
CA ARG A 438 10.39 6.24 35.73
C ARG A 438 9.18 5.74 34.98
N ASP A 439 9.38 5.25 33.76
CA ASP A 439 8.32 4.76 32.88
C ASP A 439 7.18 5.80 32.71
N GLY A 440 7.55 7.08 32.61
CA GLY A 440 6.61 8.20 32.53
C GLY A 440 5.93 8.60 33.85
N VAL A 441 6.17 7.89 34.95
CA VAL A 441 5.66 8.23 36.28
C VAL A 441 6.67 9.11 37.01
N GLU A 442 6.23 10.25 37.52
CA GLU A 442 7.07 11.16 38.31
C GLU A 442 7.64 10.45 39.54
N LEU A 443 8.94 10.66 39.79
CA LEU A 443 9.65 10.17 40.95
C LEU A 443 10.04 11.32 41.87
N THR A 444 10.14 11.05 43.17
CA THR A 444 10.79 11.95 44.13
C THR A 444 12.11 11.32 44.57
N PRO A 445 13.26 11.75 44.01
CA PRO A 445 14.55 11.19 44.36
C PRO A 445 14.94 11.55 45.79
N GLY A 446 15.47 10.59 46.54
CA GLY A 446 16.18 10.91 47.78
C GLY A 446 17.49 11.62 47.44
N ARG A 447 17.86 12.68 48.16
CA ARG A 447 19.13 13.39 47.91
C ARG A 447 20.11 13.17 49.06
N GLN A 448 21.31 12.73 48.73
CA GLN A 448 22.43 12.58 49.67
C GLN A 448 23.68 13.21 49.05
N GLY A 449 23.93 14.49 49.36
CA GLY A 449 25.00 15.26 48.72
C GLY A 449 24.73 15.48 47.22
N THR A 450 25.67 15.05 46.38
CA THR A 450 25.56 15.01 44.91
C THR A 450 24.84 13.76 44.38
N SER A 451 24.60 12.77 45.25
CA SER A 451 23.93 11.53 44.87
C SER A 451 22.40 11.67 44.95
N LEU A 452 21.74 11.17 43.91
CA LEU A 452 20.30 11.05 43.76
C LEU A 452 19.91 9.57 43.86
N ARG A 453 19.15 9.20 44.89
CA ARG A 453 18.61 7.85 45.09
C ARG A 453 17.24 7.73 44.43
N LEU A 454 17.17 6.95 43.35
CA LEU A 454 15.98 6.76 42.54
C LEU A 454 15.31 5.42 42.84
N PRO A 455 14.03 5.38 43.25
CA PRO A 455 13.37 4.12 43.56
C PRO A 455 13.16 3.27 42.30
N LEU A 456 13.61 2.01 42.34
CA LEU A 456 13.41 1.03 41.27
C LEU A 456 12.26 0.09 41.61
N ARG A 457 11.63 -0.47 40.57
CA ARG A 457 10.78 -1.66 40.71
C ARG A 457 11.60 -2.89 40.43
N ARG A 458 11.29 -3.97 41.15
CA ARG A 458 11.75 -5.30 40.80
C ARG A 458 10.95 -5.75 39.58
N ALA A 459 11.63 -5.87 38.44
CA ALA A 459 11.01 -6.25 37.17
C ALA A 459 12.07 -6.92 36.28
N ASP A 460 11.65 -7.96 35.56
CA ASP A 460 12.50 -8.65 34.59
C ASP A 460 12.68 -7.82 33.29
N THR A 461 11.76 -6.89 33.03
CA THR A 461 11.84 -5.93 31.93
C THR A 461 12.62 -4.68 32.33
N PRO A 462 13.44 -4.09 31.43
CA PRO A 462 14.08 -2.80 31.68
C PRO A 462 13.03 -1.72 32.00
N GLN A 463 13.34 -0.86 32.98
CA GLN A 463 12.54 0.32 33.31
C GLN A 463 13.31 1.58 32.87
N ILE A 464 12.62 2.55 32.28
CA ILE A 464 13.24 3.77 31.76
C ILE A 464 13.28 4.80 32.87
N VAL A 465 14.47 5.09 33.38
CA VAL A 465 14.73 6.15 34.35
C VAL A 465 15.15 7.42 33.60
N TYR A 466 14.42 8.50 33.83
CA TYR A 466 14.69 9.80 33.21
C TYR A 466 15.01 10.84 34.28
N LEU A 467 16.09 11.59 34.08
CA LEU A 467 16.43 12.78 34.86
C LEU A 467 16.63 13.97 33.91
N ALA A 468 16.14 15.14 34.32
CA ALA A 468 16.50 16.39 33.68
C ALA A 468 16.83 17.46 34.71
N GLY A 469 17.71 18.36 34.32
CA GLY A 469 18.15 19.44 35.18
C GLY A 469 19.04 20.44 34.47
N PHE A 470 19.57 21.37 35.25
CA PHE A 470 20.56 22.33 34.79
C PHE A 470 21.90 22.06 35.44
N LEU A 471 22.99 22.27 34.69
CA LEU A 471 24.34 22.27 35.25
C LEU A 471 25.18 23.40 34.64
N PRO A 472 26.11 23.99 35.42
CA PRO A 472 27.06 24.96 34.89
C PRO A 472 28.08 24.26 34.00
N LEU A 473 28.10 24.58 32.71
CA LEU A 473 29.01 24.01 31.71
C LEU A 473 29.61 25.14 30.86
N PRO A 474 30.82 25.64 31.19
CA PRO A 474 31.43 26.72 30.45
C PRO A 474 31.82 26.26 29.04
N LEU A 475 31.54 27.09 28.04
CA LEU A 475 31.99 26.85 26.67
C LEU A 475 33.51 27.07 26.56
N PRO A 476 34.24 26.24 25.79
CA PRO A 476 35.67 26.38 25.63
C PRO A 476 35.99 27.67 24.88
N ALA A 477 36.77 28.55 25.49
CA ALA A 477 37.25 29.74 24.83
C ALA A 477 38.28 29.35 23.75
N GLY A 478 37.87 29.33 22.48
CA GLY A 478 38.78 29.21 21.34
C GLY A 478 38.99 27.82 20.74
N GLY A 479 37.92 27.05 20.50
CA GLY A 479 38.00 25.80 19.71
C GLY A 479 38.66 24.62 20.42
N GLY A 480 38.79 24.69 21.75
CA GLY A 480 39.27 23.58 22.58
C GLY A 480 38.28 22.41 22.70
N ARG A 481 38.76 21.29 23.25
CA ARG A 481 37.95 20.10 23.55
C ARG A 481 36.79 20.47 24.48
N PHE A 482 35.58 20.10 24.09
CA PHE A 482 34.39 20.24 24.93
C PHE A 482 34.21 18.96 25.76
N GLU A 483 34.26 19.08 27.08
CA GLU A 483 34.11 17.95 28.00
C GLU A 483 32.74 18.00 28.65
N VAL A 484 31.95 16.93 28.47
CA VAL A 484 30.63 16.78 29.08
C VAL A 484 30.77 15.83 30.27
N PRO A 485 30.44 16.27 31.51
CA PRO A 485 30.50 15.38 32.66
C PRO A 485 29.41 14.32 32.57
N LEU A 486 29.82 13.05 32.65
CA LEU A 486 28.92 11.91 32.76
C LEU A 486 28.60 11.62 34.23
N PRO A 487 27.40 11.11 34.55
CA PRO A 487 27.06 10.71 35.90
C PRO A 487 27.70 9.36 36.24
N SER A 488 27.89 9.10 37.53
CA SER A 488 28.23 7.76 38.03
C SER A 488 26.96 7.07 38.55
N PHE A 489 26.95 5.74 38.56
CA PHE A 489 25.81 4.94 38.98
C PHE A 489 26.24 3.87 39.98
N SER A 490 25.38 3.55 40.95
CA SER A 490 25.60 2.40 41.87
C SER A 490 25.41 1.04 41.19
N ALA A 491 24.86 1.03 39.97
CA ALA A 491 24.76 -0.14 39.14
C ALA A 491 25.75 -0.01 37.98
N PRO A 492 26.34 -1.13 37.51
CA PRO A 492 27.18 -1.08 36.33
C PRO A 492 26.43 -0.57 35.11
N VAL A 493 27.14 0.17 34.25
CA VAL A 493 26.58 0.88 33.09
C VAL A 493 27.19 0.34 31.82
N ALA A 494 26.34 -0.05 30.88
CA ALA A 494 26.70 -0.21 29.48
C ALA A 494 27.03 1.16 28.88
N GLU A 495 28.30 1.41 28.55
CA GLU A 495 28.74 2.67 27.96
C GLU A 495 28.47 2.64 26.45
N VAL A 496 27.43 3.31 25.94
CA VAL A 496 27.08 3.28 24.50
C VAL A 496 27.40 4.59 23.79
#